data_AF-A0A969HQ20-F1
#
_entry.id   AF-A0A969HQ20-F1
#
_cell.length_a   1.000
_cell.length_b   1.000
_cell.length_c   1.000
_cell.angle_alpha   90.00
_cell.angle_beta   90.00
_cell.angle_gamma   90.00
#
_symmetry.space_group_name_H-M   'P 1'
#
loop_
_entity.id
_entity.type
_entity.pdbx_description
1 polymer ?
#
loop_
_entity_poly.entity_id
_entity_poly.type
_entity_poly.pdbx_seq_one_letter_code
_entity_poly.pdbx_strand_id
1 'polypeptide(L)'
;MARKVIAADKVIAEKEMILLESMKKELELDDEQIEDLSGDMAELCAKFSSSKSKVSALMELIGIGFVDGKFVYEEQQIIYEIAHHMGISKEETTMYIDWARRVYVN
;
A
#
# COMPACT_ATOMS: atom_id res chain seq x y z
N MET A 1 -4.76 -2.39 4.67
CA MET A 1 -4.40 -2.05 3.27
C MET A 1 -3.07 -2.64 2.84
N ALA A 2 -1.95 -2.40 3.55
CA ALA A 2 -0.63 -2.95 3.18
C ALA A 2 -0.63 -4.47 2.90
N ARG A 3 -1.22 -5.27 3.80
CA ARG A 3 -1.37 -6.73 3.60
C ARG A 3 -2.14 -7.09 2.32
N LYS A 4 -3.13 -6.29 1.90
CA LYS A 4 -3.89 -6.53 0.66
C LYS A 4 -3.02 -6.25 -0.57
N VAL A 5 -2.14 -5.24 -0.52
CA VAL A 5 -1.21 -4.91 -1.60
C VAL A 5 -0.21 -6.05 -1.81
N ILE A 6 0.53 -6.47 -0.78
CA ILE A 6 1.58 -7.51 -0.91
C ILE A 6 1.01 -8.92 -1.13
N ALA A 7 -0.27 -9.16 -0.82
CA ALA A 7 -0.91 -10.45 -1.07
C ALA A 7 -1.63 -10.52 -2.43
N ALA A 8 -1.55 -9.46 -3.24
CA ALA A 8 -2.32 -9.32 -4.49
C ALA A 8 -2.04 -10.45 -5.49
N ASP A 9 -0.77 -10.84 -5.61
CA ASP A 9 -0.28 -11.83 -6.56
C ASP A 9 -0.26 -13.26 -5.98
N LYS A 10 -0.77 -13.44 -4.75
CA LYS A 10 -0.75 -14.69 -3.96
C LYS A 10 0.65 -15.20 -3.61
N VAL A 11 1.70 -14.40 -3.80
CA VAL A 11 3.09 -14.75 -3.49
C VAL A 11 3.68 -13.64 -2.62
N ILE A 12 3.54 -13.79 -1.31
CA ILE A 12 4.17 -12.86 -0.37
C ILE A 12 5.65 -13.19 -0.27
N ALA A 13 6.51 -12.27 -0.71
CA ALA A 13 7.95 -12.38 -0.58
C ALA A 13 8.39 -12.18 0.88
N GLU A 14 9.49 -12.83 1.28
CA GLU A 14 10.04 -12.73 2.65
C GLU A 14 10.33 -11.28 3.06
N LYS A 15 10.84 -10.46 2.13
CA LYS A 15 11.14 -9.04 2.36
C LYS A 15 9.89 -8.21 2.67
N GLU A 16 8.77 -8.50 2.04
CA GLU A 16 7.49 -7.82 2.27
C GLU A 16 6.95 -8.14 3.66
N MET A 17 7.06 -9.41 4.06
CA MET A 17 6.67 -9.83 5.39
C MET A 17 7.53 -9.17 6.47
N ILE A 18 8.86 -9.12 6.28
CA ILE A 18 9.79 -8.44 7.19
C ILE A 18 9.44 -6.95 7.32
N LEU A 19 9.13 -6.28 6.20
CA LEU A 19 8.73 -4.87 6.22
C LEU A 19 7.43 -4.69 6.99
N LEU A 20 6.42 -5.52 6.73
CA LEU A 20 5.13 -5.46 7.41
C LEU A 20 5.29 -5.66 8.93
N GLU A 21 6.08 -6.64 9.35
CA GLU A 21 6.38 -6.86 10.77
C GLU A 21 7.14 -5.69 11.41
N SER A 22 8.07 -5.09 10.66
CA SER A 22 8.81 -3.91 11.14
C SER A 22 7.86 -2.72 11.35
N MET A 23 6.95 -2.47 10.41
CA MET A 23 5.93 -1.42 10.54
C MET A 23 5.00 -1.65 11.73
N LYS A 24 4.52 -2.89 11.95
CA LYS A 24 3.71 -3.21 13.13
C LYS A 24 4.45 -2.85 14.42
N LYS A 25 5.72 -3.25 14.51
CA LYS A 25 6.57 -2.99 15.67
C LYS A 25 6.81 -1.49 15.90
N GLU A 26 7.04 -0.72 14.84
CA GLU A 26 7.22 0.74 14.91
C GLU A 26 5.94 1.46 15.38
N LEU A 27 4.78 0.91 15.05
CA LEU A 27 3.48 1.41 15.49
C LEU A 27 3.07 0.88 16.87
N GLU A 28 3.94 0.11 17.53
CA GLU A 28 3.66 -0.59 18.80
C GLU A 28 2.38 -1.44 18.72
N LEU A 29 2.11 -2.01 17.54
CA LEU A 29 0.97 -2.87 17.28
C LEU A 29 1.37 -4.33 17.52
N ASP A 30 0.58 -5.03 18.30
CA ASP A 30 0.55 -6.49 18.36
C ASP A 30 -0.52 -7.07 17.41
N ASP A 31 -0.45 -8.38 17.13
CA ASP A 31 -1.40 -9.04 16.24
C ASP A 31 -2.84 -9.05 16.79
N GLU A 32 -3.02 -8.81 18.10
CA GLU A 32 -4.33 -8.73 18.76
C GLU A 32 -5.01 -7.36 18.55
N GLN A 33 -4.21 -6.30 18.39
CA GLN A 33 -4.65 -4.94 18.07
C GLN A 33 -4.92 -4.72 16.57
N ILE A 34 -4.40 -5.61 15.72
CA ILE A 34 -4.74 -5.61 14.30
C ILE A 34 -6.10 -6.28 14.18
N GLU A 35 -7.16 -5.47 14.27
CA GLU A 35 -8.46 -5.91 13.77
C GLU A 35 -8.27 -6.39 12.33
N ASP A 36 -8.70 -7.62 12.06
CA ASP A 36 -8.87 -8.08 10.70
C ASP A 36 -10.02 -7.27 10.10
N LEU A 37 -9.66 -6.07 9.63
CA LEU A 37 -10.49 -5.23 8.81
C LEU A 37 -10.60 -5.92 7.45
N SER A 38 -11.35 -7.02 7.47
CA SER A 38 -12.10 -7.58 6.36
C SER A 38 -13.13 -6.57 5.81
N GLY A 39 -13.23 -5.39 6.42
CA GLY A 39 -13.94 -4.23 5.93
C GLY A 39 -13.60 -3.89 4.48
N ASP A 40 -14.61 -3.33 3.83
CA ASP A 40 -14.54 -2.89 2.43
C ASP A 40 -13.36 -1.93 2.22
N MET A 41 -12.70 -2.02 1.07
CA MET A 41 -11.55 -1.15 0.74
C MET A 41 -11.95 0.33 0.82
N ALA A 42 -13.19 0.63 0.44
CA ALA A 42 -13.77 1.97 0.55
C ALA A 42 -13.81 2.48 2.00
N GLU A 43 -14.21 1.63 2.96
CA GLU A 43 -14.28 1.99 4.39
C GLU A 43 -12.90 2.28 4.98
N LEU A 44 -11.91 1.47 4.59
CA LEU A 44 -10.51 1.68 4.97
C LEU A 44 -9.97 3.00 4.41
N CYS A 45 -10.25 3.29 3.14
CA CYS A 45 -9.83 4.54 2.50
C CYS A 45 -10.52 5.77 3.11
N ALA A 46 -11.77 5.63 3.56
CA ALA A 46 -12.53 6.71 4.20
C ALA A 46 -11.92 7.20 5.53
N LYS A 47 -11.04 6.41 6.17
CA LYS A 47 -10.30 6.84 7.38
C LYS A 47 -9.30 7.98 7.10
N PHE A 48 -8.90 8.18 5.84
CA PHE A 48 -7.99 9.24 5.42
C PHE A 48 -8.78 10.46 4.95
N SER A 49 -8.93 11.46 5.83
CA SER A 49 -9.80 12.61 5.58
C SER A 49 -9.12 13.76 4.81
N SER A 50 -7.80 13.90 4.92
CA SER A 50 -7.06 14.99 4.27
C SER A 50 -6.36 14.54 2.99
N SER A 51 -6.20 15.43 2.02
CA SER A 51 -5.41 15.16 0.79
C SER A 51 -3.99 14.71 1.15
N LYS A 52 -3.35 15.38 2.13
CA LYS A 52 -2.02 15.01 2.60
C LYS A 52 -1.97 13.59 3.14
N SER A 53 -2.90 13.20 4.02
CA SER A 53 -2.92 11.85 4.60
C SER A 53 -3.19 10.78 3.56
N LYS A 54 -4.05 11.05 2.57
CA LYS A 54 -4.34 10.14 1.45
C LYS A 54 -3.11 9.90 0.58
N VAL A 55 -2.45 10.98 0.15
CA VAL A 55 -1.24 10.89 -0.66
C VAL A 55 -0.10 10.23 0.11
N SER A 56 0.11 10.58 1.38
CA SER A 56 1.12 9.92 2.21
C SER A 56 0.88 8.42 2.34
N ALA A 57 -0.36 8.01 2.61
CA ALA A 57 -0.70 6.58 2.69
C ALA A 57 -0.51 5.86 1.36
N LEU A 58 -0.93 6.46 0.25
CA LEU A 58 -0.77 5.89 -1.08
C LEU A 58 0.72 5.71 -1.45
N MET A 59 1.55 6.70 -1.16
CA MET A 59 3.00 6.64 -1.39
C MET A 59 3.67 5.55 -0.58
N GLU A 60 3.28 5.39 0.70
CA GLU A 60 3.79 4.32 1.55
C GLU A 60 3.42 2.94 0.99
N LEU A 61 2.16 2.76 0.57
CA LEU A 61 1.68 1.51 -0.02
C LEU A 61 2.40 1.18 -1.34
N ILE A 62 2.66 2.17 -2.17
CA ILE A 62 3.46 2.00 -3.39
C ILE A 62 4.88 1.56 -3.03
N GLY A 63 5.51 2.21 -2.03
CA GLY A 63 6.86 1.84 -1.59
C GLY A 63 6.94 0.40 -1.10
N ILE A 64 5.93 -0.06 -0.36
CA ILE A 64 5.82 -1.46 0.08
C ILE A 64 5.79 -2.41 -1.11
N GLY A 65 4.96 -2.12 -2.12
CA GLY A 65 4.87 -2.92 -3.34
C GLY A 65 6.12 -2.88 -4.22
N PHE A 66 7.17 -2.13 -3.88
CA PHE A 66 8.47 -2.15 -4.57
C PHE A 66 9.58 -2.80 -3.74
N VAL A 67 9.30 -3.27 -2.53
CA VAL A 67 10.34 -3.69 -1.56
C VAL A 67 11.17 -4.89 -2.03
N ASP A 68 10.59 -5.77 -2.85
CA ASP A 68 11.27 -6.93 -3.41
C ASP A 68 11.92 -6.63 -4.79
N GLY A 69 11.77 -5.40 -5.29
CA GLY A 69 12.27 -4.93 -6.58
C GLY A 69 11.35 -5.23 -7.76
N LYS A 70 10.17 -5.81 -7.52
CA LYS A 70 9.12 -6.03 -8.51
C LYS A 70 7.89 -5.24 -8.06
N PHE A 71 7.10 -4.79 -9.02
CA PHE A 71 5.80 -4.20 -8.76
C PHE A 71 4.86 -4.68 -9.86
N VAL A 72 4.17 -5.78 -9.59
CA VAL A 72 3.43 -6.56 -10.59
C VAL A 72 2.08 -5.94 -10.90
N TYR A 73 1.39 -6.49 -11.90
CA TYR A 73 0.14 -5.91 -12.39
C TYR A 73 -0.96 -5.94 -11.33
N GLU A 74 -1.04 -7.03 -10.55
CA GLU A 74 -2.03 -7.26 -9.50
C GLU A 74 -1.90 -6.20 -8.40
N GLU A 75 -0.68 -5.92 -7.94
CA GLU A 75 -0.42 -4.88 -6.94
C GLU A 75 -0.74 -3.48 -7.47
N GLN A 76 -0.39 -3.21 -8.73
CA GLN A 76 -0.76 -1.97 -9.42
C GLN A 76 -2.28 -1.77 -9.45
N GLN A 77 -3.06 -2.82 -9.73
CA GLN A 77 -4.52 -2.73 -9.72
C GLN A 77 -5.06 -2.35 -8.34
N ILE A 78 -4.52 -2.94 -7.27
CA ILE A 78 -4.93 -2.59 -5.90
C ILE A 78 -4.58 -1.14 -5.56
N ILE A 79 -3.41 -0.66 -5.99
CA ILE A 79 -3.03 0.75 -5.81
C ILE A 79 -4.00 1.68 -6.56
N TYR A 80 -4.38 1.35 -7.80
CA TYR A 80 -5.37 2.14 -8.54
C TYR A 80 -6.76 2.12 -7.87
N GLU A 81 -7.19 0.97 -7.34
CA GLU A 81 -8.44 0.85 -6.59
C GLU A 81 -8.43 1.73 -5.33
N ILE A 82 -7.36 1.66 -4.54
CA ILE A 82 -7.18 2.49 -3.34
C ILE A 82 -7.17 3.98 -3.70
N ALA A 83 -6.40 4.36 -4.72
CA ALA A 83 -6.32 5.75 -5.19
C ALA A 83 -7.71 6.26 -5.64
N HIS A 84 -8.47 5.44 -6.36
CA HIS A 84 -9.83 5.75 -6.77
C HIS A 84 -10.74 6.02 -5.55
N HIS A 85 -10.73 5.15 -4.54
CA HIS A 85 -11.50 5.36 -3.31
C HIS A 85 -11.04 6.58 -2.50
N MET A 86 -9.76 6.94 -2.59
CA MET A 86 -9.23 8.15 -1.97
C MET A 86 -9.53 9.42 -2.78
N GLY A 87 -10.04 9.30 -4.01
CA GLY A 87 -10.33 10.43 -4.91
C GLY A 87 -9.07 11.03 -5.55
N ILE A 88 -8.01 10.23 -5.71
CA ILE A 88 -6.79 10.59 -6.41
C ILE A 88 -6.92 10.14 -7.87
N SER A 89 -6.55 11.00 -8.82
CA SER A 89 -6.69 10.67 -10.23
C SER A 89 -5.75 9.52 -10.65
N LYS A 90 -6.10 8.84 -11.75
CA LYS A 90 -5.27 7.78 -12.30
C LYS A 90 -3.93 8.34 -12.80
N GLU A 91 -3.95 9.55 -13.34
CA GLU A 91 -2.79 10.27 -13.84
C GLU A 91 -1.81 10.57 -12.70
N GLU A 92 -2.29 11.16 -11.59
CA GLU A 92 -1.47 11.40 -10.39
C GLU A 92 -0.92 10.10 -9.81
N THR A 93 -1.75 9.07 -9.73
CA THR A 93 -1.34 7.74 -9.23
C THR A 93 -0.22 7.15 -10.09
N THR A 94 -0.33 7.26 -11.42
CA THR A 94 0.71 6.80 -12.34
C THR A 94 2.01 7.57 -12.13
N MET A 95 1.94 8.89 -11.93
CA MET A 95 3.12 9.71 -11.63
C MET A 95 3.82 9.28 -10.34
N TYR A 96 3.06 8.91 -9.30
CA TYR A 96 3.61 8.39 -8.04
C TYR A 96 4.29 7.04 -8.21
N ILE A 97 3.66 6.11 -8.95
CA ILE A 97 4.25 4.80 -9.28
C ILE A 97 5.55 4.98 -10.06
N ASP A 98 5.58 5.85 -11.07
CA ASP A 98 6.77 6.09 -11.89
C ASP A 98 7.88 6.82 -11.12
N TRP A 99 7.52 7.67 -10.16
CA TRP A 99 8.49 8.22 -9.22
C TRP A 99 9.08 7.12 -8.35
N ALA A 100 8.25 6.26 -7.74
CA ALA A 100 8.71 5.19 -6.86
C ALA A 100 9.59 4.19 -7.62
N ARG A 101 9.21 3.79 -8.83
CA ARG A 101 10.01 2.91 -9.69
C ARG A 101 11.42 3.45 -9.91
N ARG A 102 11.59 4.75 -10.12
CA ARG A 102 12.91 5.41 -10.27
C ARG A 102 13.72 5.43 -8.98
N VAL A 103 13.06 5.45 -7.82
CA VAL A 103 13.73 5.48 -6.52
C VAL A 103 14.17 4.07 -6.09
N TYR A 104 13.31 3.07 -6.26
CA TYR A 104 13.51 1.72 -5.73
C TYR A 104 14.18 0.74 -6.69
N VAL A 105 14.08 0.92 -8.01
CA VAL A 105 14.51 -0.06 -9.03
C VAL A 105 15.72 0.44 -9.85
N ASN A 106 16.52 1.35 -9.30
CA ASN A 106 17.76 1.83 -9.97
C ASN A 106 18.68 0.68 -10.41
#